data_AF-A0A928XNI8-F1
#
_entry.id   AF-A0A928XNI8-F1
#
_cell.length_a   1.000
_cell.length_b   1.000
_cell.length_c   1.000
_cell.angle_alpha   90.00
_cell.angle_beta   90.00
_cell.angle_gamma   90.00
#
_symmetry.space_group_name_H-M   'P 1'
#
loop_
_entity.id
_entity.type
_entity.pdbx_description
1 polymer ?
#
loop_
_entity_poly.entity_id
_entity_poly.type
_entity_poly.pdbx_seq_one_letter_code
_entity_poly.pdbx_strand_id
1 'polypeptide(L)'
;MVRKLCVLGLLAAVACGGSDDDPTGSPTSSGGAGGVFPDASWPDGGGAAGAGGAAGAAGADAGPPPTQLAPCATGQCWDAPALSSVCGSATVNEDFSSGKYNVHEYALILPAATAVGLTLTATGGSWSPELIVNTAGGTTLFDGQNAASGNDPLVVATGPTEVTLTAKQDTAVSVFVTDSAVIDSGFAAPLPADAKYTLTTNVDCAPPARGTLLTPPNFDPNDKSAGGYYLLPDSVPPGLYTHKAADCSRGTKLLIDVIYTVATHWKPLYPSLSPLKVMDMNEGSCSTVNHATHDDGTHVDIVAGCATDITCADKKPKIALAKLFVDTGVACGILNNDTAVHAEVNAYFAQKTNYTPWKSQFMRYVDGHVAHFHVRVKKPDGTCN
;
A
#
# COMPACT_ATOMS: atom_id res chain seq x y z
N MET A 1 -12.58 -63.75 -29.99
CA MET A 1 -13.06 -65.04 -29.45
C MET A 1 -13.19 -64.92 -27.94
N VAL A 2 -14.38 -65.29 -27.44
CA VAL A 2 -14.78 -65.65 -26.07
C VAL A 2 -14.75 -64.56 -24.96
N ARG A 3 -15.98 -64.22 -24.55
CA ARG A 3 -16.43 -63.48 -23.35
C ARG A 3 -16.39 -64.35 -22.08
N LYS A 4 -16.25 -63.70 -20.90
CA LYS A 4 -16.86 -64.02 -19.58
C LYS A 4 -16.91 -62.68 -18.83
N LEU A 5 -17.99 -62.07 -18.34
CA LEU A 5 -19.33 -62.41 -17.83
C LEU A 5 -19.37 -63.14 -16.47
N CYS A 6 -19.70 -62.37 -15.41
CA CYS A 6 -20.49 -62.66 -14.20
C CYS A 6 -20.85 -61.28 -13.60
N VAL A 7 -22.07 -60.73 -13.69
CA VAL A 7 -23.37 -61.04 -13.03
C VAL A 7 -23.28 -60.86 -11.50
N LEU A 8 -23.74 -59.73 -10.94
CA LEU A 8 -25.10 -59.33 -10.53
C LEU A 8 -25.50 -59.85 -9.12
N GLY A 9 -25.86 -58.91 -8.24
CA GLY A 9 -26.54 -59.14 -6.96
C GLY A 9 -27.30 -57.86 -6.56
N LEU A 10 -28.63 -57.93 -6.61
CA LEU A 10 -29.63 -56.89 -6.42
C LEU A 10 -30.45 -57.21 -5.14
N LEU A 11 -31.23 -56.22 -4.66
CA LEU A 11 -32.38 -56.26 -3.70
C LEU A 11 -32.03 -55.90 -2.24
N ALA A 12 -32.84 -55.15 -1.47
CA ALA A 12 -34.05 -54.35 -1.72
C ALA A 12 -34.32 -53.47 -0.47
N ALA A 13 -35.16 -52.45 -0.66
CA ALA A 13 -35.64 -51.46 0.31
C ALA A 13 -36.58 -52.02 1.41
N VAL A 14 -36.89 -51.20 2.43
CA VAL A 14 -38.26 -50.90 2.93
C VAL A 14 -38.24 -49.57 3.72
N ALA A 15 -39.29 -48.78 3.50
CA ALA A 15 -39.58 -47.45 4.03
C ALA A 15 -40.56 -47.48 5.23
N CYS A 16 -40.71 -46.32 5.89
CA CYS A 16 -41.93 -45.74 6.53
C CYS A 16 -41.49 -44.39 7.17
N GLY A 17 -42.00 -43.20 6.84
CA GLY A 17 -43.38 -42.69 7.01
C GLY A 17 -43.41 -41.79 8.27
N GLY A 18 -43.94 -40.57 8.31
CA GLY A 18 -44.65 -39.73 7.36
C GLY A 18 -44.84 -38.28 7.89
N SER A 19 -45.33 -37.40 7.01
CA SER A 19 -46.49 -36.47 7.13
C SER A 19 -46.92 -35.98 8.53
N ASP A 20 -47.42 -34.77 8.76
CA ASP A 20 -47.73 -33.54 8.01
C ASP A 20 -48.16 -32.49 9.09
N ASP A 21 -48.51 -31.28 8.66
CA ASP A 21 -49.38 -30.29 9.31
C ASP A 21 -48.74 -29.05 10.00
N ASP A 22 -48.73 -27.99 9.19
CA ASP A 22 -48.96 -26.57 9.55
C ASP A 22 -50.37 -26.43 10.20
N PRO A 23 -50.61 -25.51 11.15
CA PRO A 23 -51.13 -24.21 10.72
C PRO A 23 -50.82 -22.99 11.64
N THR A 24 -50.68 -21.83 10.98
CA THR A 24 -51.19 -20.49 11.36
C THR A 24 -50.96 -19.96 12.79
N GLY A 25 -50.27 -18.81 12.87
CA GLY A 25 -50.33 -17.95 14.05
C GLY A 25 -49.62 -16.60 13.85
N SER A 26 -50.37 -15.59 13.40
CA SER A 26 -49.97 -14.18 13.56
C SER A 26 -49.86 -13.81 15.04
N PRO A 27 -49.00 -12.84 15.36
CA PRO A 27 -49.46 -11.75 16.19
C PRO A 27 -49.15 -10.38 15.60
N THR A 28 -50.15 -9.52 15.77
CA THR A 28 -50.11 -8.07 15.69
C THR A 28 -49.10 -7.46 16.66
N SER A 29 -48.36 -6.44 16.21
CA SER A 29 -47.90 -5.37 17.10
C SER A 29 -47.93 -4.02 16.38
N SER A 30 -48.65 -3.10 17.02
CA SER A 30 -48.94 -1.73 16.69
C SER A 30 -47.78 -0.76 16.94
N GLY A 31 -47.68 0.29 16.12
CA GLY A 31 -46.92 1.52 16.33
C GLY A 31 -46.33 1.98 15.00
N GLY A 32 -46.57 3.16 14.44
CA GLY A 32 -47.11 4.40 14.97
C GLY A 32 -46.26 5.54 14.41
N ALA A 33 -46.87 6.38 13.56
CA ALA A 33 -46.50 7.75 13.17
C ALA A 33 -45.20 8.03 12.37
N GLY A 34 -45.34 8.95 11.41
CA GLY A 34 -44.29 9.59 10.61
C GLY A 34 -44.42 9.19 9.15
N GLY A 35 -44.93 10.00 8.22
CA GLY A 35 -44.74 11.43 8.04
C GLY A 35 -44.58 11.60 6.53
N VAL A 36 -45.61 12.15 5.90
CA VAL A 36 -45.60 12.48 4.46
C VAL A 36 -44.65 13.66 4.26
N PHE A 37 -43.64 13.50 3.40
CA PHE A 37 -42.98 14.62 2.75
C PHE A 37 -42.82 14.34 1.25
N PRO A 38 -43.00 15.36 0.40
CA PRO A 38 -43.14 15.20 -1.04
C PRO A 38 -41.79 15.26 -1.75
N ASP A 39 -41.76 14.55 -2.87
CA ASP A 39 -41.28 15.00 -4.17
C ASP A 39 -40.36 16.23 -4.18
N ALA A 40 -39.07 15.99 -4.41
CA ALA A 40 -38.11 17.02 -4.80
C ALA A 40 -37.31 16.50 -6.00
N SER A 41 -37.72 17.02 -7.15
CA SER A 41 -37.00 17.03 -8.41
C SER A 41 -35.54 17.45 -8.22
N TRP A 42 -34.63 16.63 -8.75
CA TRP A 42 -33.24 17.01 -8.98
C TRP A 42 -33.15 17.67 -10.36
N PRO A 43 -32.69 18.92 -10.48
CA PRO A 43 -32.34 19.46 -11.78
C PRO A 43 -30.93 19.01 -12.17
N ASP A 44 -30.80 18.68 -13.45
CA ASP A 44 -29.56 18.62 -14.18
C ASP A 44 -28.74 19.91 -13.99
N GLY A 45 -27.49 19.75 -13.56
CA GLY A 45 -26.54 20.83 -13.41
C GLY A 45 -25.18 20.42 -13.95
N GLY A 46 -24.96 20.63 -15.25
CA GLY A 46 -23.63 20.55 -15.84
C GLY A 46 -22.69 21.61 -15.24
N GLY A 47 -21.42 21.26 -15.08
CA GLY A 47 -20.41 22.15 -14.51
C GLY A 47 -18.99 21.67 -14.79
N ALA A 48 -18.46 22.18 -15.89
CA ALA A 48 -17.07 22.29 -16.34
C ALA A 48 -15.92 21.68 -15.51
N ALA A 49 -15.09 20.90 -16.20
CA ALA A 49 -13.71 20.64 -15.84
C ALA A 49 -12.89 21.94 -15.87
N GLY A 50 -12.39 22.37 -14.71
CA GLY A 50 -11.41 23.44 -14.58
C GLY A 50 -10.03 22.85 -14.33
N ALA A 51 -9.21 22.76 -15.38
CA ALA A 51 -7.76 22.61 -15.23
C ALA A 51 -7.17 23.95 -14.79
N GLY A 52 -6.96 24.12 -13.48
CA GLY A 52 -6.29 25.27 -12.91
C GLY A 52 -4.77 25.12 -13.04
N GLY A 53 -4.18 25.74 -14.06
CA GLY A 53 -2.73 25.96 -14.12
C GLY A 53 -2.32 26.98 -13.06
N ALA A 54 -1.44 26.59 -12.14
CA ALA A 54 -0.80 27.51 -11.20
C ALA A 54 0.28 28.31 -11.94
N ALA A 55 -0.09 29.50 -12.41
CA ALA A 55 0.84 30.49 -12.91
C ALA A 55 1.30 31.41 -11.76
N GLY A 56 2.61 31.36 -11.47
CA GLY A 56 3.42 32.48 -10.96
C GLY A 56 2.97 33.16 -9.67
N ALA A 57 3.31 32.58 -8.52
CA ALA A 57 3.48 33.38 -7.31
C ALA A 57 4.69 34.31 -7.50
N ALA A 58 4.43 35.62 -7.59
CA ALA A 58 5.42 36.67 -7.60
C ALA A 58 6.26 36.61 -6.30
N GLY A 59 7.57 36.81 -6.44
CA GLY A 59 8.55 36.60 -5.39
C GLY A 59 8.21 37.29 -4.08
N ALA A 60 7.78 36.48 -3.10
CA ALA A 60 7.98 36.83 -1.71
C ALA A 60 9.49 36.96 -1.48
N ASP A 61 9.92 38.03 -0.81
CA ASP A 61 11.31 38.18 -0.37
C ASP A 61 11.72 36.87 0.31
N ALA A 62 12.68 36.18 -0.31
CA ALA A 62 13.22 34.96 0.27
C ALA A 62 13.80 35.35 1.63
N GLY A 63 13.24 34.78 2.70
CA GLY A 63 13.76 34.96 4.05
C GLY A 63 15.25 34.58 4.14
N PRO A 64 15.89 34.80 5.29
CA PRO A 64 17.26 34.35 5.48
C PRO A 64 17.39 32.85 5.16
N PRO A 65 18.55 32.39 4.66
CA PRO A 65 18.75 30.97 4.42
C PRO A 65 18.60 30.19 5.74
N PRO A 66 18.15 28.92 5.69
CA PRO A 66 18.03 28.12 6.89
C PRO A 66 19.38 27.92 7.56
N THR A 67 19.35 27.92 8.88
CA THR A 67 20.49 27.52 9.71
C THR A 67 20.79 26.05 9.43
N GLN A 68 22.07 25.72 9.27
CA GLN A 68 22.47 24.32 9.12
C GLN A 68 22.36 23.63 10.48
N LEU A 69 21.49 22.63 10.56
CA LEU A 69 21.19 21.88 11.77
C LEU A 69 21.53 20.41 11.55
N ALA A 70 22.20 19.82 12.53
CA ALA A 70 22.42 18.37 12.62
C ALA A 70 21.78 17.88 13.94
N PRO A 71 20.44 17.73 14.01
CA PRO A 71 19.74 17.45 15.25
C PRO A 71 20.34 16.27 16.04
N CYS A 72 20.71 15.20 15.34
CA CYS A 72 21.24 13.97 15.95
C CYS A 72 22.75 13.99 16.26
N ALA A 73 23.47 15.04 15.87
CA ALA A 73 24.87 15.19 16.27
C ALA A 73 25.00 15.58 17.75
N THR A 74 24.02 16.32 18.28
CA THR A 74 23.99 16.78 19.68
C THR A 74 22.78 16.23 20.44
N GLY A 75 21.63 16.16 19.79
CA GLY A 75 20.38 15.66 20.37
C GLY A 75 20.33 14.15 20.51
N GLN A 76 19.41 13.70 21.35
CA GLN A 76 19.09 12.28 21.53
C GLN A 76 18.00 11.91 20.54
N CYS A 77 18.41 11.41 19.37
CA CYS A 77 17.49 11.00 18.32
C CYS A 77 16.96 9.58 18.51
N TRP A 78 15.67 9.44 18.24
CA TRP A 78 15.06 8.15 17.96
C TRP A 78 14.89 7.97 16.46
N ASP A 79 15.45 6.87 15.93
CA ASP A 79 15.24 6.45 14.55
C ASP A 79 13.84 5.86 14.39
N ALA A 80 12.90 6.69 13.95
CA ALA A 80 11.51 6.29 13.74
C ALA A 80 11.36 5.51 12.42
N PRO A 81 10.31 4.68 12.28
CA PRO A 81 10.00 4.04 11.02
C PRO A 81 9.83 5.04 9.88
N ALA A 82 10.29 4.70 8.67
CA ALA A 82 10.19 5.58 7.51
C ALA A 82 8.73 5.97 7.21
N LEU A 83 8.53 7.23 6.83
CA LEU A 83 7.25 7.73 6.33
C LEU A 83 7.05 7.22 4.91
N SER A 84 6.06 6.35 4.70
CA SER A 84 5.73 5.89 3.36
C SER A 84 4.91 6.95 2.62
N SER A 85 5.53 7.63 1.67
CA SER A 85 4.91 8.59 0.76
C SER A 85 4.50 7.92 -0.54
N VAL A 86 3.36 7.23 -0.53
CA VAL A 86 2.63 6.95 -1.77
C VAL A 86 1.43 7.87 -1.82
N CYS A 87 0.98 8.21 -3.03
CA CYS A 87 -0.13 9.15 -3.27
C CYS A 87 -1.25 9.03 -2.24
N GLY A 88 -1.69 10.17 -1.71
CA GLY A 88 -2.67 10.25 -0.64
C GLY A 88 -2.08 10.68 0.69
N SER A 89 -2.80 10.41 1.78
CA SER A 89 -2.45 10.85 3.12
C SER A 89 -2.07 9.67 4.02
N ALA A 90 -0.99 9.81 4.77
CA ALA A 90 -0.55 8.89 5.81
C ALA A 90 -0.32 9.67 7.11
N THR A 91 -0.62 9.03 8.23
CA THR A 91 -0.54 9.66 9.56
C THR A 91 0.20 8.76 10.53
N VAL A 92 1.10 9.36 11.31
CA VAL A 92 1.81 8.74 12.43
C VAL A 92 1.40 9.45 13.71
N ASN A 93 1.13 8.67 14.76
CA ASN A 93 0.86 9.19 16.10
C ASN A 93 1.95 8.66 17.03
N GLU A 94 2.65 9.56 17.69
CA GLU A 94 3.81 9.23 18.52
C GLU A 94 3.92 10.18 19.72
N ASP A 95 4.76 9.82 20.68
CA ASP A 95 5.01 10.61 21.88
C ASP A 95 6.45 10.53 22.38
N PHE A 96 6.83 11.48 23.24
CA PHE A 96 8.14 11.53 23.89
C PHE A 96 8.12 10.88 25.28
N SER A 97 7.19 9.96 25.57
CA SER A 97 6.94 9.41 26.90
C SER A 97 8.11 8.64 27.51
N SER A 98 9.04 8.18 26.69
CA SER A 98 10.27 7.56 27.18
C SER A 98 11.15 8.54 27.96
N GLY A 99 11.05 9.85 27.68
CA GLY A 99 11.94 10.89 28.20
C GLY A 99 13.41 10.75 27.78
N LYS A 100 13.73 9.79 26.90
CA LYS A 100 15.10 9.47 26.46
C LYS A 100 15.52 10.21 25.21
N TYR A 101 14.56 10.75 24.48
CA TYR A 101 14.76 11.37 23.19
C TYR A 101 14.15 12.76 23.20
N ASN A 102 14.80 13.68 22.54
CA ASN A 102 14.30 15.04 22.31
C ASN A 102 14.18 15.35 20.81
N VAL A 103 14.43 14.37 19.95
CA VAL A 103 14.23 14.47 18.51
C VAL A 103 13.75 13.11 18.00
N HIS A 104 12.75 13.11 17.13
CA HIS A 104 12.37 11.92 16.37
C HIS A 104 12.74 12.13 14.90
N GLU A 105 13.50 11.21 14.31
CA GLU A 105 13.92 11.26 12.91
C GLU A 105 13.12 10.28 12.06
N TYR A 106 12.56 10.77 10.96
CA TYR A 106 11.81 10.01 9.98
C TYR A 106 12.49 10.07 8.62
N ALA A 107 12.79 8.91 8.03
CA ALA A 107 13.20 8.83 6.63
C ALA A 107 11.99 9.02 5.71
N LEU A 108 12.12 9.84 4.66
CA LEU A 108 11.07 10.11 3.67
C LEU A 108 11.68 10.15 2.26
N ILE A 109 11.01 9.53 1.29
CA ILE A 109 11.37 9.68 -0.13
C ILE A 109 10.38 10.66 -0.77
N LEU A 110 10.90 11.76 -1.31
CA LEU A 110 10.12 12.70 -2.11
C LEU A 110 10.06 12.18 -3.55
N PRO A 111 8.88 11.83 -4.10
CA PRO A 111 8.77 11.45 -5.49
C PRO A 111 9.08 12.63 -6.42
N ALA A 112 9.68 12.35 -7.56
CA ALA A 112 9.93 13.34 -8.60
C ALA A 112 8.65 14.08 -9.00
N ALA A 113 8.76 15.41 -9.14
CA ALA A 113 7.72 16.33 -9.58
C ALA A 113 6.38 16.24 -8.82
N THR A 114 6.41 15.74 -7.58
CA THR A 114 5.22 15.55 -6.74
C THR A 114 5.33 16.40 -5.49
N ALA A 115 4.26 17.13 -5.15
CA ALA A 115 4.19 17.88 -3.92
C ALA A 115 3.89 16.96 -2.73
N VAL A 116 4.71 17.04 -1.69
CA VAL A 116 4.55 16.32 -0.43
C VAL A 116 4.35 17.34 0.69
N GLY A 117 3.13 17.45 1.19
CA GLY A 117 2.78 18.20 2.39
C GLY A 117 3.10 17.41 3.66
N LEU A 118 3.67 18.09 4.64
CA LEU A 118 3.91 17.64 6.00
C LEU A 118 3.14 18.56 6.94
N THR A 119 2.36 17.97 7.83
CA THR A 119 1.62 18.70 8.86
C THR A 119 1.86 18.05 10.21
N LEU A 120 2.43 18.81 11.14
CA LEU A 120 2.68 18.41 12.51
C LEU A 120 1.63 19.04 13.42
N THR A 121 1.02 18.24 14.29
CA THR A 121 0.02 18.71 15.26
C THR A 121 0.35 18.17 16.64
N ALA A 122 0.52 19.05 17.63
CA ALA A 122 0.61 18.63 19.02
C ALA A 122 -0.75 18.08 19.51
N THR A 123 -0.74 16.89 20.10
CA THR A 123 -1.93 16.19 20.60
C THR A 123 -1.90 15.95 22.12
N GLY A 124 -0.82 16.33 22.78
CA GLY A 124 -0.64 16.23 24.23
C GLY A 124 0.61 16.96 24.72
N GLY A 125 0.63 17.29 26.00
CA GLY A 125 1.67 18.10 26.64
C GLY A 125 1.58 19.59 26.30
N SER A 126 2.45 20.39 26.90
CA SER A 126 2.62 21.81 26.59
C SER A 126 4.01 22.05 26.01
N TRP A 127 4.09 22.19 24.70
CA TRP A 127 5.32 22.36 23.92
C TRP A 127 5.00 23.04 22.58
N SER A 128 6.03 23.53 21.92
CA SER A 128 5.99 24.27 20.65
C SER A 128 6.58 23.39 19.53
N PRO A 129 5.74 22.57 18.86
CA PRO A 129 6.22 21.63 17.85
C PRO A 129 6.85 22.33 16.64
N GLU A 130 7.95 21.76 16.15
CA GLU A 130 8.77 22.24 15.04
C GLU A 130 9.15 21.09 14.11
N LEU A 131 9.14 21.36 12.80
CA LEU A 131 9.66 20.47 11.76
C LEU A 131 11.03 20.96 11.27
N ILE A 132 11.99 20.04 11.15
CA ILE A 132 13.24 20.28 10.43
C ILE A 132 13.30 19.27 9.28
N VAL A 133 13.81 19.70 8.12
CA VAL A 133 13.99 18.83 6.95
C VAL A 133 15.42 18.93 6.46
N ASN A 134 16.14 17.81 6.44
CA ASN A 134 17.49 17.72 5.87
C ASN A 134 17.52 16.80 4.65
N THR A 135 18.43 17.04 3.72
CA THR A 135 18.80 16.05 2.70
C THR A 135 19.54 14.87 3.33
N ALA A 136 19.64 13.75 2.61
CA ALA A 136 20.50 12.62 3.01
C ALA A 136 21.99 13.01 3.20
N GLY A 137 22.43 14.13 2.61
CA GLY A 137 23.78 14.69 2.81
C GLY A 137 23.91 15.58 4.04
N GLY A 138 22.86 15.74 4.84
CA GLY A 138 22.82 16.57 6.04
C GLY A 138 22.60 18.06 5.79
N THR A 139 22.31 18.48 4.55
CA THR A 139 22.00 19.89 4.25
C THR A 139 20.59 20.24 4.72
N THR A 140 20.45 21.28 5.51
CA THR A 140 19.13 21.74 5.98
C THR A 140 18.38 22.47 4.88
N LEU A 141 17.19 21.93 4.58
CA LEU A 141 16.22 22.45 3.62
C LEU A 141 15.18 23.33 4.31
N PHE A 142 14.82 23.00 5.55
CA PHE A 142 13.92 23.76 6.41
C PHE A 142 14.36 23.61 7.87
N ASP A 143 14.49 24.72 8.60
CA ASP A 143 15.01 24.74 9.99
C ASP A 143 13.95 25.00 11.07
N GLY A 144 12.66 24.95 10.70
CA GLY A 144 11.53 25.32 11.55
C GLY A 144 10.99 26.72 11.24
N GLN A 145 11.81 27.61 10.70
CA GLN A 145 11.38 28.99 10.42
C GLN A 145 11.64 29.41 8.97
N ASN A 146 12.77 28.97 8.43
CA ASN A 146 13.29 29.40 7.15
C ASN A 146 13.41 28.21 6.20
N ALA A 147 12.99 28.42 4.95
CA ALA A 147 13.14 27.46 3.88
C ALA A 147 14.35 27.83 3.01
N ALA A 148 15.10 26.84 2.55
CA ALA A 148 16.18 27.06 1.61
C ALA A 148 15.63 27.60 0.28
N SER A 149 16.17 28.74 -0.18
CA SER A 149 15.84 29.29 -1.49
C SER A 149 16.70 28.66 -2.57
N GLY A 150 16.09 28.31 -3.71
CA GLY A 150 16.80 27.87 -4.92
C GLY A 150 17.40 26.44 -4.88
N ASN A 151 17.22 25.70 -3.80
CA ASN A 151 17.64 24.30 -3.71
C ASN A 151 16.59 23.34 -4.32
N ASP A 152 17.06 22.17 -4.74
CA ASP A 152 16.24 21.00 -5.05
C ASP A 152 16.42 20.00 -3.90
N PRO A 153 15.36 19.60 -3.17
CA PRO A 153 13.95 19.91 -3.41
C PRO A 153 13.57 21.36 -3.12
N LEU A 154 12.57 21.86 -3.86
CA LEU A 154 11.88 23.10 -3.57
C LEU A 154 11.10 22.94 -2.25
N VAL A 155 11.26 23.89 -1.36
CA VAL A 155 10.55 23.94 -0.07
C VAL A 155 9.65 25.17 -0.03
N VAL A 156 8.38 24.95 0.28
CA VAL A 156 7.41 26.00 0.57
C VAL A 156 6.84 25.73 1.96
N ALA A 157 7.13 26.61 2.92
CA ALA A 157 6.62 26.49 4.29
C ALA A 157 5.65 27.63 4.60
N THR A 158 4.55 27.30 5.29
CA THR A 158 3.54 28.27 5.78
C THR A 158 3.70 28.54 7.28
N GLY A 159 4.49 27.71 7.98
CA GLY A 159 4.82 27.86 9.38
C GLY A 159 5.73 26.73 9.89
N PRO A 160 6.03 26.71 11.21
CA PRO A 160 6.93 25.73 11.83
C PRO A 160 6.45 24.29 11.77
N THR A 161 5.14 24.10 11.61
CA THR A 161 4.49 22.80 11.62
C THR A 161 3.90 22.39 10.28
N GLU A 162 4.06 23.20 9.22
CA GLU A 162 3.47 22.94 7.92
C GLU A 162 4.46 23.26 6.79
N VAL A 163 4.89 22.21 6.08
CA VAL A 163 5.91 22.26 5.03
C VAL A 163 5.43 21.50 3.82
N THR A 164 5.54 22.10 2.64
CA THR A 164 5.37 21.42 1.34
C THR A 164 6.72 21.29 0.65
N LEU A 165 7.05 20.07 0.23
CA LEU A 165 8.30 19.71 -0.43
C LEU A 165 8.00 19.28 -1.88
N THR A 166 8.83 19.66 -2.83
CA THR A 166 8.72 19.19 -4.22
C THR A 166 10.12 18.98 -4.79
N ALA A 167 10.46 17.75 -5.18
CA ALA A 167 11.75 17.40 -5.74
C ALA A 167 11.68 17.27 -7.27
N LYS A 168 12.74 17.57 -8.02
CA LYS A 168 12.77 17.31 -9.48
C LYS A 168 12.99 15.85 -9.83
N GLN A 169 13.62 15.11 -8.93
CA GLN A 169 13.91 13.68 -9.02
C GLN A 169 13.62 13.02 -7.67
N ASP A 170 13.50 11.70 -7.64
CA ASP A 170 13.31 10.98 -6.39
C ASP A 170 14.44 11.32 -5.42
N THR A 171 14.08 11.86 -4.26
CA THR A 171 15.05 12.44 -3.31
C THR A 171 14.76 11.96 -1.90
N ALA A 172 15.78 11.37 -1.25
CA ALA A 172 15.70 11.00 0.15
C ALA A 172 15.95 12.21 1.06
N VAL A 173 15.07 12.40 2.03
CA VAL A 173 15.17 13.43 3.07
C VAL A 173 14.95 12.81 4.46
N SER A 174 15.51 13.45 5.48
CA SER A 174 15.19 13.20 6.88
C SER A 174 14.27 14.31 7.39
N VAL A 175 13.15 13.92 7.98
CA VAL A 175 12.19 14.82 8.64
C VAL A 175 12.35 14.65 10.15
N PHE A 176 12.64 15.72 10.86
CA PHE A 176 12.78 15.71 12.31
C PHE A 176 11.59 16.41 12.96
N VAL A 177 11.07 15.79 14.02
CA VAL A 177 10.06 16.37 14.91
C VAL A 177 10.73 16.72 16.23
N THR A 178 10.64 17.99 16.63
CA THR A 178 11.26 18.53 17.86
C THR A 178 10.46 19.71 18.41
N ASP A 179 10.92 20.31 19.51
CA ASP A 179 10.39 21.53 20.12
C ASP A 179 11.29 22.75 19.82
N SER A 180 10.71 23.95 19.76
CA SER A 180 11.45 25.20 19.54
C SER A 180 12.52 25.47 20.60
N ALA A 181 12.24 25.20 21.88
CA ALA A 181 13.23 25.38 22.95
C ALA A 181 14.37 24.36 22.86
N VAL A 182 14.10 23.17 22.30
CA VAL A 182 15.14 22.18 21.98
C VAL A 182 16.06 22.74 20.89
N ILE A 183 15.51 23.34 19.83
CA ILE A 183 16.31 24.01 18.79
C ILE A 183 17.14 25.16 19.37
N ASP A 184 16.52 26.06 20.14
CA ASP A 184 17.18 27.23 20.75
C ASP A 184 18.34 26.84 21.67
N SER A 185 18.23 25.69 22.33
CA SER A 185 19.28 25.13 23.20
C SER A 185 20.42 24.43 22.45
N GLY A 186 20.36 24.37 21.11
CA GLY A 186 21.28 23.55 20.31
C GLY A 186 21.08 22.05 20.50
N PHE A 187 19.82 21.62 20.68
CA PHE A 187 19.39 20.24 20.94
C PHE A 187 19.81 19.64 22.29
N ALA A 188 20.19 20.48 23.27
CA ALA A 188 20.58 20.03 24.61
C ALA A 188 19.41 19.92 25.59
N ALA A 189 18.36 20.73 25.42
CA ALA A 189 17.19 20.70 26.29
C ALA A 189 16.36 19.42 26.09
N PRO A 190 15.78 18.85 27.16
CA PRO A 190 14.85 17.74 27.03
C PRO A 190 13.47 18.21 26.54
N LEU A 191 12.73 17.34 25.87
CA LEU A 191 11.30 17.53 25.64
C LEU A 191 10.48 17.06 26.86
N PRO A 192 9.31 17.67 27.14
CA PRO A 192 8.38 17.14 28.13
C PRO A 192 7.96 15.71 27.78
N ALA A 193 8.00 14.79 28.76
CA ALA A 193 7.62 13.39 28.53
C ALA A 193 6.13 13.21 28.21
N ASP A 194 5.28 14.19 28.52
CA ASP A 194 3.87 14.18 28.13
C ASP A 194 3.62 14.77 26.74
N ALA A 195 4.66 15.21 26.01
CA ALA A 195 4.55 15.71 24.64
C ALA A 195 4.12 14.59 23.69
N LYS A 196 3.01 14.82 22.98
CA LYS A 196 2.46 13.91 21.96
C LYS A 196 2.18 14.66 20.68
N TYR A 197 2.28 13.98 19.55
CA TYR A 197 1.96 14.57 18.27
C TYR A 197 1.31 13.59 17.29
N THR A 198 0.74 14.20 16.28
CA THR A 198 0.34 13.58 15.02
C THR A 198 1.16 14.22 13.90
N LEU A 199 1.89 13.42 13.13
CA LEU A 199 2.56 13.84 11.91
C LEU A 199 1.80 13.27 10.71
N THR A 200 1.31 14.15 9.85
CA THR A 200 0.60 13.77 8.62
C THR A 200 1.45 14.11 7.40
N THR A 201 1.68 13.12 6.55
CA THR A 201 2.23 13.26 5.21
C THR A 201 1.10 13.20 4.20
N ASN A 202 0.94 14.23 3.39
CA ASN A 202 0.00 14.25 2.27
C ASN A 202 0.77 14.38 0.96
N VAL A 203 0.75 13.34 0.13
CA VAL A 203 1.38 13.32 -1.17
C VAL A 203 0.32 13.67 -2.21
N ASP A 204 0.37 14.90 -2.71
CA ASP A 204 -0.49 15.37 -3.80
C ASP A 204 0.06 14.86 -5.14
N CYS A 205 -0.07 13.55 -5.34
CA CYS A 205 -0.04 12.98 -6.67
C CYS A 205 -1.43 12.47 -7.05
N ALA A 206 -1.77 12.68 -8.32
CA ALA A 206 -2.78 11.84 -8.94
C ALA A 206 -2.38 10.38 -8.69
N PRO A 207 -3.31 9.50 -8.27
CA PRO A 207 -3.05 8.07 -8.23
C PRO A 207 -2.39 7.70 -9.56
N PRO A 208 -1.26 6.94 -9.55
CA PRO A 208 -0.54 6.63 -10.78
C PRO A 208 -1.56 6.15 -11.81
N ALA A 209 -1.47 6.70 -13.03
CA ALA A 209 -2.40 6.36 -14.08
C ALA A 209 -2.46 4.83 -14.18
N ARG A 210 -3.66 4.24 -14.19
CA ARG A 210 -3.82 2.78 -14.17
C ARG A 210 -2.91 2.13 -15.21
N GLY A 211 -2.28 1.03 -14.84
CA GLY A 211 -1.29 0.37 -15.70
C GLY A 211 0.11 0.98 -15.67
N THR A 212 0.34 2.08 -14.92
CA THR A 212 1.70 2.56 -14.65
C THR A 212 2.34 1.62 -13.65
N LEU A 213 3.39 0.93 -14.10
CA LEU A 213 4.17 0.05 -13.26
C LEU A 213 5.42 0.77 -12.76
N LEU A 214 5.72 0.58 -11.50
CA LEU A 214 6.94 1.02 -10.84
C LEU A 214 7.98 -0.08 -10.91
N THR A 215 9.24 0.28 -11.15
CA THR A 215 10.38 -0.62 -11.06
C THR A 215 11.12 -0.36 -9.75
N PRO A 216 11.58 -1.39 -9.01
CA PRO A 216 12.43 -1.19 -7.84
C PRO A 216 13.64 -0.29 -8.18
N PRO A 217 13.96 0.74 -7.37
CA PRO A 217 15.08 1.64 -7.64
C PRO A 217 16.44 0.94 -7.76
N ASN A 218 16.59 -0.20 -7.09
CA ASN A 218 17.78 -1.06 -7.08
C ASN A 218 17.67 -2.27 -8.04
N PHE A 219 16.76 -2.24 -9.01
CA PHE A 219 16.67 -3.28 -10.02
C PHE A 219 17.91 -3.30 -10.93
N ASP A 220 18.60 -4.45 -11.00
CA ASP A 220 19.74 -4.64 -11.91
C ASP A 220 19.33 -5.45 -13.16
N PRO A 221 19.31 -4.85 -14.36
CA PRO A 221 19.02 -5.59 -15.59
C PRO A 221 20.11 -6.62 -15.97
N ASN A 222 21.27 -6.60 -15.30
CA ASN A 222 22.35 -7.56 -15.52
C ASN A 222 22.29 -8.77 -14.58
N ASP A 223 21.53 -8.71 -13.47
CA ASP A 223 21.29 -9.88 -12.59
C ASP A 223 20.19 -10.78 -13.18
N LYS A 224 20.52 -11.35 -14.34
CA LYS A 224 19.63 -12.19 -15.15
C LYS A 224 20.17 -13.62 -15.17
N SER A 225 19.32 -14.59 -14.86
CA SER A 225 19.66 -16.00 -15.00
C SER A 225 19.76 -16.42 -16.48
N ALA A 226 20.34 -17.58 -16.76
CA ALA A 226 20.42 -18.12 -18.13
C ALA A 226 19.04 -18.29 -18.80
N GLY A 227 17.98 -18.54 -18.03
CA GLY A 227 16.59 -18.62 -18.50
C GLY A 227 15.94 -17.25 -18.75
N GLY A 228 16.65 -16.18 -18.46
CA GLY A 228 16.21 -14.82 -18.69
C GLY A 228 15.38 -14.19 -17.58
N TYR A 229 15.39 -14.78 -16.39
CA TYR A 229 14.68 -14.30 -15.22
C TYR A 229 15.57 -13.41 -14.35
N TYR A 230 15.01 -12.29 -13.92
CA TYR A 230 15.69 -11.29 -13.11
C TYR A 230 15.48 -11.59 -11.63
N LEU A 231 16.47 -11.27 -10.81
CA LEU A 231 16.31 -11.29 -9.35
C LEU A 231 15.33 -10.18 -8.92
N LEU A 232 14.36 -10.52 -8.08
CA LEU A 232 13.61 -9.54 -7.29
C LEU A 232 14.58 -8.97 -6.25
N PRO A 233 14.97 -7.68 -6.34
CA PRO A 233 15.93 -7.11 -5.41
C PRO A 233 15.29 -6.90 -4.03
N ASP A 234 16.10 -6.58 -3.02
CA ASP A 234 15.59 -6.18 -1.71
C ASP A 234 14.69 -4.95 -1.86
N SER A 235 13.65 -4.85 -1.02
CA SER A 235 12.73 -3.72 -1.07
C SER A 235 13.43 -2.40 -0.74
N VAL A 236 13.27 -1.39 -1.59
CA VAL A 236 13.68 -0.01 -1.33
C VAL A 236 12.45 0.90 -1.46
N PRO A 237 12.03 1.61 -0.39
CA PRO A 237 12.55 1.52 0.98
C PRO A 237 12.36 0.11 1.61
N PRO A 238 13.15 -0.23 2.65
CA PRO A 238 12.97 -1.46 3.41
C PRO A 238 11.56 -1.61 3.98
N GLY A 239 11.02 -2.83 3.98
CA GLY A 239 9.75 -3.14 4.62
C GLY A 239 8.51 -3.03 3.73
N LEU A 240 8.66 -2.83 2.42
CA LEU A 240 7.53 -2.96 1.48
C LEU A 240 7.20 -4.43 1.22
N TYR A 241 8.24 -5.24 1.04
CA TYR A 241 8.13 -6.69 0.88
C TYR A 241 9.39 -7.39 1.40
N THR A 242 9.27 -8.70 1.55
CA THR A 242 10.39 -9.62 1.77
C THR A 242 10.35 -10.68 0.68
N HIS A 243 11.49 -11.27 0.35
CA HIS A 243 11.59 -12.39 -0.58
C HIS A 243 12.53 -13.46 -0.04
N LYS A 244 12.57 -14.63 -0.69
CA LYS A 244 13.48 -15.72 -0.34
C LYS A 244 14.91 -15.42 -0.80
N ALA A 245 15.80 -16.41 -0.66
CA ALA A 245 17.16 -16.34 -1.21
C ALA A 245 17.14 -16.09 -2.73
N ALA A 246 18.25 -15.53 -3.24
CA ALA A 246 18.34 -15.01 -4.61
C ALA A 246 18.11 -16.06 -5.71
N ASP A 247 18.43 -17.32 -5.45
CA ASP A 247 18.14 -18.46 -6.32
C ASP A 247 16.64 -18.82 -6.38
N CYS A 248 15.86 -18.37 -5.40
CA CYS A 248 14.45 -18.67 -5.23
C CYS A 248 13.53 -17.45 -5.46
N SER A 249 14.06 -16.31 -5.91
CA SER A 249 13.26 -15.07 -6.04
C SER A 249 13.45 -14.44 -7.41
N ARG A 250 13.33 -15.26 -8.46
CA ARG A 250 13.52 -14.82 -9.85
C ARG A 250 12.21 -14.83 -10.63
N GLY A 251 12.05 -13.86 -11.52
CA GLY A 251 10.86 -13.75 -12.35
C GLY A 251 11.10 -12.93 -13.62
N THR A 252 10.05 -12.76 -14.41
CA THR A 252 10.07 -11.77 -15.49
C THR A 252 10.17 -10.35 -14.90
N LYS A 253 10.74 -9.40 -15.66
CA LYS A 253 10.77 -7.99 -15.24
C LYS A 253 9.36 -7.48 -14.92
N LEU A 254 8.37 -7.85 -15.74
CA LEU A 254 6.98 -7.45 -15.54
C LEU A 254 6.43 -7.90 -14.18
N LEU A 255 6.73 -9.14 -13.77
CA LEU A 255 6.31 -9.66 -12.47
C LEU A 255 6.95 -8.86 -11.32
N ILE A 256 8.24 -8.54 -11.43
CA ILE A 256 8.95 -7.72 -10.44
C ILE A 256 8.33 -6.33 -10.33
N ASP A 257 8.05 -5.68 -11.47
CA ASP A 257 7.42 -4.36 -11.48
C ASP A 257 6.02 -4.41 -10.84
N VAL A 258 5.23 -5.46 -11.09
CA VAL A 258 3.92 -5.68 -10.45
C VAL A 258 4.05 -5.85 -8.93
N ILE A 259 4.96 -6.71 -8.47
CA ILE A 259 5.18 -6.93 -7.03
C ILE A 259 5.56 -5.61 -6.36
N TYR A 260 6.50 -4.87 -6.94
CA TYR A 260 6.94 -3.60 -6.40
C TYR A 260 5.81 -2.57 -6.36
N THR A 261 5.07 -2.40 -7.46
CA THR A 261 3.93 -1.48 -7.55
C THR A 261 2.84 -1.81 -6.53
N VAL A 262 2.53 -3.10 -6.33
CA VAL A 262 1.53 -3.49 -5.34
C VAL A 262 2.05 -3.28 -3.93
N ALA A 263 3.33 -3.60 -3.66
CA ALA A 263 3.94 -3.43 -2.35
C ALA A 263 4.00 -1.96 -1.92
N THR A 264 4.38 -1.06 -2.84
CA THR A 264 4.41 0.38 -2.57
C THR A 264 3.01 0.89 -2.23
N HIS A 265 1.96 0.47 -2.95
CA HIS A 265 0.60 0.92 -2.66
C HIS A 265 -0.02 0.24 -1.43
N TRP A 266 0.37 -1.00 -1.15
CA TRP A 266 -0.18 -1.79 -0.04
C TRP A 266 0.21 -1.23 1.32
N LYS A 267 1.51 -0.97 1.54
CA LYS A 267 2.03 -0.62 2.86
C LYS A 267 1.41 0.66 3.46
N PRO A 268 1.22 1.75 2.70
CA PRO A 268 0.53 2.96 3.18
C PRO A 268 -0.96 2.75 3.48
N LEU A 269 -1.64 1.88 2.72
CA LEU A 269 -3.07 1.59 2.95
C LEU A 269 -3.30 0.78 4.23
N TYR A 270 -2.36 -0.10 4.57
CA TYR A 270 -2.45 -0.98 5.73
C TYR A 270 -1.14 -1.03 6.51
N PRO A 271 -0.73 0.08 7.16
CA PRO A 271 0.58 0.19 7.80
C PRO A 271 0.74 -0.77 8.98
N SER A 272 -0.35 -1.13 9.65
CA SER A 272 -0.36 -2.09 10.78
C SER A 272 -0.29 -3.56 10.35
N LEU A 273 -0.49 -3.86 9.06
CA LEU A 273 -0.36 -5.21 8.55
C LEU A 273 1.07 -5.52 8.11
N SER A 274 1.38 -6.81 8.02
CA SER A 274 2.68 -7.27 7.56
C SER A 274 2.98 -6.76 6.14
N PRO A 275 4.25 -6.46 5.82
CA PRO A 275 4.69 -6.32 4.44
C PRO A 275 4.30 -7.51 3.58
N LEU A 276 4.34 -7.37 2.26
CA LEU A 276 4.14 -8.52 1.38
C LEU A 276 5.29 -9.50 1.58
N LYS A 277 4.98 -10.76 1.86
CA LYS A 277 5.97 -11.83 1.85
C LYS A 277 5.87 -12.56 0.52
N VAL A 278 6.85 -12.32 -0.33
CA VAL A 278 7.03 -13.01 -1.61
C VAL A 278 7.61 -14.38 -1.32
N MET A 279 6.78 -15.41 -1.51
CA MET A 279 7.11 -16.79 -1.26
C MET A 279 7.73 -17.38 -2.52
N ASP A 280 6.90 -17.94 -3.40
CA ASP A 280 7.36 -18.72 -4.54
C ASP A 280 7.33 -17.87 -5.81
N MET A 281 8.43 -17.81 -6.57
CA MET A 281 8.49 -17.23 -7.93
C MET A 281 8.96 -18.31 -8.93
N ASN A 282 9.82 -17.99 -9.90
CA ASN A 282 10.48 -19.03 -10.72
C ASN A 282 11.70 -19.57 -9.99
N GLU A 283 11.48 -20.65 -9.26
CA GLU A 283 12.38 -21.10 -8.21
C GLU A 283 13.32 -22.24 -8.60
N GLY A 284 13.24 -22.79 -9.82
CA GLY A 284 14.03 -23.96 -10.19
C GLY A 284 13.93 -25.08 -9.14
N SER A 285 15.03 -25.38 -8.44
CA SER A 285 15.11 -26.39 -7.36
C SER A 285 14.73 -25.90 -5.96
N CYS A 286 14.52 -24.61 -5.76
CA CYS A 286 14.21 -24.02 -4.45
C CYS A 286 12.76 -24.24 -3.99
N SER A 287 11.87 -24.61 -4.90
CA SER A 287 10.47 -24.72 -4.54
C SER A 287 10.23 -25.90 -3.61
N THR A 288 9.69 -25.60 -2.43
CA THR A 288 9.30 -26.60 -1.44
C THR A 288 7.98 -27.28 -1.80
N VAL A 289 7.28 -26.79 -2.84
CA VAL A 289 6.00 -27.33 -3.30
C VAL A 289 6.05 -27.46 -4.82
N ASN A 290 5.74 -28.64 -5.35
CA ASN A 290 5.73 -28.84 -6.81
C ASN A 290 4.53 -28.11 -7.44
N HIS A 291 4.66 -26.79 -7.68
CA HIS A 291 3.65 -25.98 -8.34
C HIS A 291 3.86 -26.02 -9.86
N ALA A 292 2.92 -26.61 -10.58
CA ALA A 292 2.98 -26.81 -12.03
C ALA A 292 2.95 -25.52 -12.89
N THR A 293 2.98 -24.33 -12.30
CA THR A 293 2.80 -23.06 -13.01
C THR A 293 3.91 -22.03 -12.80
N HIS A 294 4.87 -22.29 -11.92
CA HIS A 294 5.93 -21.33 -11.58
C HIS A 294 7.13 -21.35 -12.56
N ASP A 295 7.10 -22.20 -13.58
CA ASP A 295 8.21 -22.49 -14.48
C ASP A 295 8.50 -21.38 -15.50
N ASP A 296 7.55 -20.49 -15.77
CA ASP A 296 7.67 -19.44 -16.78
C ASP A 296 8.00 -18.04 -16.22
N GLY A 297 8.14 -17.89 -14.90
CA GLY A 297 8.45 -16.62 -14.23
C GLY A 297 7.39 -15.54 -14.33
N THR A 298 6.14 -15.91 -14.64
CA THR A 298 4.98 -15.00 -14.62
C THR A 298 4.09 -15.19 -13.39
N HIS A 299 4.49 -16.06 -12.46
CA HIS A 299 3.71 -16.43 -11.28
C HIS A 299 4.43 -16.08 -9.98
N VAL A 300 3.65 -15.73 -8.95
CA VAL A 300 4.14 -15.47 -7.60
C VAL A 300 3.14 -15.88 -6.53
N ASP A 301 3.62 -16.48 -5.44
CA ASP A 301 2.86 -16.66 -4.21
C ASP A 301 3.13 -15.53 -3.22
N ILE A 302 2.07 -14.87 -2.75
CA ILE A 302 2.13 -13.72 -1.84
C ILE A 302 1.38 -14.05 -0.55
N VAL A 303 2.03 -13.80 0.59
CA VAL A 303 1.40 -13.82 1.92
C VAL A 303 1.42 -12.42 2.52
N ALA A 304 0.30 -11.96 3.07
CA ALA A 304 0.19 -10.64 3.72
C ALA A 304 -0.76 -10.69 4.94
N GLY A 305 -0.59 -11.70 5.80
CA GLY A 305 -1.42 -11.91 6.98
C GLY A 305 -2.90 -12.03 6.62
N CYS A 306 -3.76 -11.26 7.29
CA CYS A 306 -5.20 -11.26 7.00
C CYS A 306 -5.58 -10.81 5.58
N ALA A 307 -4.67 -10.17 4.86
CA ALA A 307 -4.91 -9.79 3.48
C ALA A 307 -4.81 -10.97 2.50
N THR A 308 -4.37 -12.15 2.93
CA THR A 308 -4.33 -13.36 2.09
C THR A 308 -4.95 -14.59 2.76
N ASP A 309 -5.08 -14.58 4.10
CA ASP A 309 -5.64 -15.68 4.89
C ASP A 309 -7.17 -15.74 4.89
N ILE A 310 -7.77 -16.88 4.53
CA ILE A 310 -9.24 -17.10 4.54
C ILE A 310 -9.86 -17.15 5.92
N THR A 311 -9.08 -17.40 6.96
CA THR A 311 -9.58 -17.53 8.34
C THR A 311 -9.85 -16.17 8.99
N CYS A 312 -9.30 -15.09 8.46
CA CYS A 312 -9.55 -13.75 8.99
C CYS A 312 -11.00 -13.31 8.74
N ALA A 313 -11.63 -12.79 9.80
CA ALA A 313 -13.02 -12.34 9.77
C ALA A 313 -13.20 -11.09 8.89
N ASP A 314 -12.28 -10.12 8.99
CA ASP A 314 -12.30 -8.94 8.12
C ASP A 314 -11.71 -9.26 6.74
N LYS A 315 -12.54 -9.13 5.71
CA LYS A 315 -12.17 -9.37 4.32
C LYS A 315 -11.70 -8.13 3.59
N LYS A 316 -11.88 -6.92 4.16
CA LYS A 316 -11.55 -5.65 3.50
C LYS A 316 -10.08 -5.57 3.06
N PRO A 317 -9.08 -5.93 3.89
CA PRO A 317 -7.68 -5.85 3.47
C PRO A 317 -7.36 -6.79 2.31
N LYS A 318 -7.98 -7.98 2.30
CA LYS A 318 -7.82 -8.97 1.22
C LYS A 318 -8.37 -8.48 -0.11
N ILE A 319 -9.58 -7.92 -0.08
CA ILE A 319 -10.21 -7.32 -1.26
C ILE A 319 -9.35 -6.15 -1.76
N ALA A 320 -8.87 -5.28 -0.87
CA ALA A 320 -8.03 -4.15 -1.24
C ALA A 320 -6.72 -4.60 -1.91
N LEU A 321 -6.02 -5.58 -1.33
CA LEU A 321 -4.80 -6.14 -1.93
C LEU A 321 -5.07 -6.74 -3.32
N ALA A 322 -6.15 -7.51 -3.49
CA ALA A 322 -6.51 -8.06 -4.78
C ALA A 322 -6.84 -6.98 -5.82
N LYS A 323 -7.50 -5.88 -5.41
CA LYS A 323 -7.78 -4.73 -6.31
C LYS A 323 -6.49 -4.02 -6.74
N LEU A 324 -5.48 -3.91 -5.88
CA LEU A 324 -4.18 -3.36 -6.27
C LEU A 324 -3.53 -4.17 -7.41
N PHE A 325 -3.64 -5.51 -7.38
CA PHE A 325 -3.19 -6.34 -8.50
C PHE A 325 -3.98 -6.07 -9.78
N VAL A 326 -5.31 -5.91 -9.71
CA VAL A 326 -6.14 -5.53 -10.88
C VAL A 326 -5.68 -4.17 -11.44
N ASP A 327 -5.41 -3.20 -10.58
CA ASP A 327 -5.07 -1.82 -10.96
C ASP A 327 -3.71 -1.72 -11.68
N THR A 328 -2.85 -2.73 -11.57
CA THR A 328 -1.63 -2.85 -12.39
C THR A 328 -1.94 -3.01 -13.88
N GLY A 329 -3.16 -3.40 -14.26
CA GLY A 329 -3.56 -3.58 -15.66
C GLY A 329 -2.88 -4.76 -16.40
N VAL A 330 -2.00 -5.50 -15.72
CA VAL A 330 -1.22 -6.60 -16.29
C VAL A 330 -1.27 -7.89 -15.48
N ALA A 331 -1.80 -7.87 -14.25
CA ALA A 331 -2.14 -9.10 -13.53
C ALA A 331 -3.22 -9.86 -14.31
N CYS A 332 -3.04 -11.16 -14.53
CA CYS A 332 -3.95 -11.98 -15.31
C CYS A 332 -4.91 -12.81 -14.45
N GLY A 333 -4.57 -13.05 -13.18
CA GLY A 333 -5.45 -13.71 -12.24
C GLY A 333 -4.82 -14.00 -10.89
N ILE A 334 -5.65 -14.42 -9.95
CA ILE A 334 -5.33 -14.74 -8.56
C ILE A 334 -6.01 -16.06 -8.17
N LEU A 335 -5.29 -16.99 -7.55
CA LEU A 335 -5.88 -18.14 -6.86
C LEU A 335 -5.93 -17.85 -5.36
N ASN A 336 -7.12 -18.04 -4.78
CA ASN A 336 -7.36 -18.01 -3.34
C ASN A 336 -8.69 -18.71 -3.06
N ASN A 337 -8.89 -19.27 -1.88
CA ASN A 337 -10.09 -20.07 -1.59
C ASN A 337 -11.27 -19.30 -0.94
N ASP A 338 -11.17 -17.98 -0.80
CA ASP A 338 -12.21 -17.14 -0.21
C ASP A 338 -13.29 -16.74 -1.23
N THR A 339 -14.36 -17.52 -1.33
CA THR A 339 -15.43 -17.32 -2.32
C THR A 339 -16.18 -15.99 -2.16
N ALA A 340 -16.23 -15.44 -0.95
CA ALA A 340 -16.84 -14.13 -0.71
C ALA A 340 -16.01 -12.99 -1.37
N VAL A 341 -14.68 -13.12 -1.36
CA VAL A 341 -13.78 -12.15 -2.00
C VAL A 341 -13.80 -12.28 -3.53
N HIS A 342 -14.01 -13.48 -4.07
CA HIS A 342 -14.03 -13.72 -5.52
C HIS A 342 -15.07 -12.86 -6.24
N ALA A 343 -16.29 -12.80 -5.70
CA ALA A 343 -17.39 -12.08 -6.34
C ALA A 343 -17.06 -10.58 -6.49
N GLU A 344 -16.54 -9.97 -5.42
CA GLU A 344 -16.20 -8.55 -5.43
C GLU A 344 -15.01 -8.23 -6.34
N VAL A 345 -13.95 -9.03 -6.28
CA VAL A 345 -12.74 -8.79 -7.09
C VAL A 345 -13.01 -9.02 -8.57
N ASN A 346 -13.76 -10.06 -8.95
CA ASN A 346 -14.11 -10.30 -10.35
C ASN A 346 -15.04 -9.20 -10.91
N ALA A 347 -15.98 -8.70 -10.11
CA ALA A 347 -16.81 -7.56 -10.51
C ALA A 347 -15.95 -6.31 -10.72
N TYR A 348 -14.99 -6.04 -9.82
CA TYR A 348 -14.02 -4.95 -9.98
C TYR A 348 -13.18 -5.11 -11.25
N PHE A 349 -12.62 -6.30 -11.49
CA PHE A 349 -11.84 -6.60 -12.69
C PHE A 349 -12.63 -6.31 -13.98
N ALA A 350 -13.87 -6.78 -14.07
CA ALA A 350 -14.74 -6.59 -15.24
C ALA A 350 -15.07 -5.11 -15.52
N GLN A 351 -15.10 -4.26 -14.49
CA GLN A 351 -15.29 -2.82 -14.64
C GLN A 351 -14.01 -2.07 -15.03
N LYS A 352 -12.84 -2.63 -14.71
CA LYS A 352 -11.55 -1.93 -14.80
C LYS A 352 -10.72 -2.32 -16.00
N THR A 353 -10.99 -3.48 -16.59
CA THR A 353 -10.16 -4.06 -17.64
C THR A 353 -11.01 -4.55 -18.81
N ASN A 354 -10.37 -4.75 -19.96
CA ASN A 354 -11.02 -5.22 -21.19
C ASN A 354 -10.35 -6.47 -21.79
N TYR A 355 -9.41 -7.10 -21.06
CA TYR A 355 -8.74 -8.32 -21.51
C TYR A 355 -9.31 -9.55 -20.81
N THR A 356 -9.18 -10.71 -21.46
CA THR A 356 -9.61 -11.98 -20.89
C THR A 356 -8.62 -12.43 -19.80
N PRO A 357 -9.07 -12.68 -18.56
CA PRO A 357 -8.20 -13.15 -17.50
C PRO A 357 -7.76 -14.60 -17.73
N TRP A 358 -6.74 -15.02 -17.02
CA TRP A 358 -6.23 -16.40 -17.03
C TRP A 358 -7.33 -17.39 -16.64
N LYS A 359 -7.62 -18.38 -17.50
CA LYS A 359 -8.72 -19.35 -17.29
C LYS A 359 -10.11 -18.69 -17.12
N SER A 360 -10.36 -17.56 -17.78
CA SER A 360 -11.67 -16.90 -17.90
C SER A 360 -12.26 -16.28 -16.63
N GLN A 361 -11.58 -16.36 -15.48
CA GLN A 361 -11.92 -15.66 -14.25
C GLN A 361 -10.66 -15.07 -13.63
N PHE A 362 -10.72 -13.81 -13.19
CA PHE A 362 -9.55 -13.17 -12.61
C PHE A 362 -9.22 -13.81 -11.27
N MET A 363 -10.15 -13.84 -10.32
CA MET A 363 -9.96 -14.52 -9.05
C MET A 363 -10.75 -15.83 -9.02
N ARG A 364 -10.09 -16.95 -8.69
CA ARG A 364 -10.71 -18.29 -8.73
C ARG A 364 -10.26 -19.21 -7.61
N TYR A 365 -11.11 -20.19 -7.31
CA TYR A 365 -10.84 -21.25 -6.34
C TYR A 365 -9.90 -22.32 -6.92
N VAL A 366 -8.87 -22.69 -6.17
CA VAL A 366 -8.03 -23.87 -6.41
C VAL A 366 -7.59 -24.39 -5.04
N ASP A 367 -7.79 -25.68 -4.78
CA ASP A 367 -7.46 -26.26 -3.48
C ASP A 367 -6.00 -25.95 -3.06
N GLY A 368 -5.76 -25.77 -1.76
CA GLY A 368 -4.47 -25.37 -1.19
C GLY A 368 -4.21 -23.87 -1.04
N HIS A 369 -4.99 -22.98 -1.66
CA HIS A 369 -4.76 -21.53 -1.64
C HIS A 369 -5.52 -20.81 -0.51
N VAL A 370 -5.32 -21.28 0.73
CA VAL A 370 -6.07 -20.81 1.92
C VAL A 370 -5.38 -19.66 2.68
N ALA A 371 -4.06 -19.51 2.53
CA ALA A 371 -3.27 -18.56 3.31
C ALA A 371 -2.46 -17.56 2.46
N HIS A 372 -2.50 -17.71 1.14
CA HIS A 372 -1.72 -16.91 0.18
C HIS A 372 -2.57 -16.59 -1.06
N PHE A 373 -2.07 -15.64 -1.84
CA PHE A 373 -2.50 -15.40 -3.22
C PHE A 373 -1.48 -15.99 -4.18
N HIS A 374 -1.92 -16.85 -5.09
CA HIS A 374 -1.13 -17.22 -6.26
C HIS A 374 -1.49 -16.27 -7.39
N VAL A 375 -0.61 -15.32 -7.68
CA VAL A 375 -0.83 -14.29 -8.70
C VAL A 375 -0.14 -14.69 -10.00
N ARG A 376 -0.79 -14.45 -11.13
CA ARG A 376 -0.21 -14.54 -12.48
C ARG A 376 -0.20 -13.16 -13.13
N VAL A 377 0.85 -12.82 -13.87
CA VAL A 377 0.90 -11.63 -14.74
C VAL A 377 0.88 -12.03 -16.22
N LYS A 378 0.72 -11.05 -17.11
CA LYS A 378 0.81 -11.29 -18.55
C LYS A 378 2.14 -11.93 -18.92
N LYS A 379 2.10 -12.82 -19.91
CA LYS A 379 3.29 -13.34 -20.58
C LYS A 379 3.99 -12.25 -21.38
N PRO A 380 5.24 -12.47 -21.85
CA PRO A 380 5.95 -11.53 -22.70
C PRO A 380 5.21 -11.16 -23.99
N ASP A 381 4.33 -12.02 -24.50
CA ASP A 381 3.47 -11.76 -25.65
C ASP A 381 2.22 -10.91 -25.33
N GLY A 382 2.07 -10.49 -24.07
CA GLY A 382 0.95 -9.69 -23.58
C GLY A 382 -0.30 -10.50 -23.25
N THR A 383 -0.29 -11.82 -23.44
CA THR A 383 -1.45 -12.68 -23.20
C THR A 383 -1.51 -13.19 -21.76
N CYS A 384 -2.70 -13.62 -21.33
CA CYS A 384 -2.90 -14.24 -20.02
C CYS A 384 -2.83 -15.77 -20.03
N ASN A 385 -2.73 -16.44 -21.19
CA ASN A 385 -2.87 -17.90 -21.30
C ASN A 385 -1.59 -18.60 -21.74
#